data_AF-A0A8S1BC54-F1
#
_entry.id   AF-A0A8S1BC54-F1
#
_cell.length_a   1.000
_cell.length_b   1.000
_cell.length_c   1.000
_cell.angle_alpha   90.00
_cell.angle_beta   90.00
_cell.angle_gamma   90.00
#
_symmetry.space_group_name_H-M   'P 1'
#
loop_
_entity.id
_entity.type
_entity.pdbx_description
1 polymer ?
#
loop_
_entity_poly.entity_id
_entity_poly.type
_entity_poly.pdbx_seq_one_letter_code
_entity_poly.pdbx_strand_id
1 'polypeptide(L)'
;MSDVKSVILTAKVVASCGDNANVNFGGAARRGTNNVLTKLQSSLKNPFIGIGCGAHVIHNALKSAADRLSFDYVIYCEDIFLFYIYTIRAEALKEFWAEPETEYQQMLGYSKTRWLALMPALERVLKMYQPLKNYFLSIEKCPLLLL
;
A
#
# COMPACT_ATOMS: atom_id res chain seq x y z
N MET A 1 -13.15 -12.43 -20.80
CA MET A 1 -13.98 -11.62 -21.75
C MET A 1 -15.28 -12.32 -22.15
N SER A 2 -15.37 -13.66 -22.01
CA SER A 2 -16.61 -14.44 -22.05
C SER A 2 -17.64 -13.95 -21.03
N ASP A 3 -17.19 -13.59 -19.83
CA ASP A 3 -18.07 -13.38 -18.67
C ASP A 3 -18.81 -12.02 -18.69
N VAL A 4 -18.26 -11.04 -19.42
CA VAL A 4 -18.93 -9.75 -19.65
C VAL A 4 -20.16 -9.95 -20.54
N LYS A 5 -20.09 -10.87 -21.52
CA LYS A 5 -21.20 -11.12 -22.45
C LYS A 5 -22.34 -11.94 -21.82
N SER A 6 -22.08 -12.71 -20.77
CA SER A 6 -23.08 -13.56 -20.12
C SER A 6 -23.94 -12.83 -19.07
N VAL A 7 -23.51 -11.66 -18.59
CA VAL A 7 -24.18 -10.95 -17.47
C VAL A 7 -24.53 -9.48 -17.79
N ILE A 8 -23.87 -8.84 -18.76
CA ILE A 8 -24.03 -7.39 -18.97
C ILE A 8 -25.02 -7.10 -20.11
N LEU A 9 -26.02 -6.28 -19.79
CA LEU A 9 -26.79 -5.50 -20.75
C LEU A 9 -25.82 -4.55 -21.48
N THR A 10 -25.17 -5.04 -22.53
CA THR A 10 -24.08 -4.38 -23.27
C THR A 10 -24.44 -2.96 -23.75
N ALA A 11 -25.72 -2.68 -23.93
CA ALA A 11 -26.25 -1.36 -24.28
C ALA A 11 -26.29 -0.33 -23.12
N LYS A 12 -26.13 -0.74 -21.85
CA LYS A 12 -26.29 0.13 -20.66
C LYS A 12 -24.98 0.55 -20.01
N VAL A 13 -23.83 0.12 -20.52
CA VAL A 13 -22.53 0.51 -19.96
C VAL A 13 -22.18 1.93 -20.40
N VAL A 14 -22.11 2.85 -19.44
CA VAL A 14 -21.77 4.27 -19.68
C VAL A 14 -20.33 4.61 -19.30
N ALA A 15 -19.72 3.84 -18.39
CA ALA A 15 -18.35 4.05 -17.95
C ALA A 15 -17.70 2.75 -17.45
N SER A 16 -16.37 2.73 -17.46
CA SER A 16 -15.52 1.73 -16.84
C SER A 16 -14.50 2.41 -15.94
N CYS A 17 -14.39 1.95 -14.70
CA CYS A 17 -13.45 2.47 -13.72
C CYS A 17 -12.39 1.42 -13.39
N GLY A 18 -11.14 1.85 -13.21
CA GLY A 18 -10.01 0.98 -12.90
C GLY A 18 -8.84 1.78 -12.36
N ASP A 19 -7.80 1.10 -11.87
CA ASP A 19 -6.54 1.77 -11.53
C ASP A 19 -5.90 2.42 -12.78
N ASN A 20 -5.02 3.38 -12.56
CA ASN A 20 -4.44 4.17 -13.65
C ASN A 20 -3.29 3.46 -14.38
N ALA A 21 -3.13 2.14 -14.24
CA ALA A 21 -2.09 1.40 -14.94
C ALA A 21 -2.28 1.50 -16.46
N ASN A 22 -1.15 1.48 -17.19
CA ASN A 22 -1.15 1.58 -18.64
C ASN A 22 -1.99 0.47 -19.30
N VAL A 23 -2.05 -0.71 -18.68
CA VAL A 23 -2.85 -1.85 -19.14
C VAL A 23 -4.36 -1.55 -19.14
N ASN A 24 -4.83 -0.64 -18.29
CA ASN A 24 -6.25 -0.30 -18.20
C ASN A 24 -6.64 0.79 -19.21
N PHE A 25 -5.81 1.83 -19.37
CA PHE A 25 -6.20 3.06 -20.08
C PHE A 25 -5.23 3.55 -21.17
N GLY A 26 -4.15 2.83 -21.47
CA GLY A 26 -3.22 3.23 -22.53
C GLY A 26 -2.29 4.39 -22.15
N GLY A 27 -1.99 4.53 -20.86
CA GLY A 27 -1.08 5.53 -20.30
C GLY A 27 -1.74 6.87 -19.96
N ALA A 28 -0.96 7.78 -19.38
CA ALA A 28 -1.45 9.09 -18.90
C ALA A 28 -2.10 9.93 -20.02
N ALA A 29 -1.50 9.90 -21.22
CA ALA A 29 -2.05 10.57 -22.41
C ALA A 29 -3.17 9.75 -23.10
N ARG A 30 -3.49 8.55 -22.61
CA ARG A 30 -4.50 7.63 -23.15
C ARG A 30 -4.36 7.32 -24.64
N ARG A 31 -3.11 7.20 -25.11
CA ARG A 31 -2.78 6.96 -26.53
C ARG A 31 -2.53 5.49 -26.88
N GLY A 32 -2.19 4.66 -25.91
CA GLY A 32 -1.96 3.23 -26.15
C GLY A 32 -3.26 2.53 -26.53
N THR A 33 -3.21 1.60 -27.47
CA THR A 33 -4.41 0.89 -27.99
C THR A 33 -4.53 -0.56 -27.51
N ASN A 34 -3.43 -1.14 -27.02
CA ASN A 34 -3.43 -2.49 -26.44
C ASN A 34 -3.72 -2.45 -24.93
N ASN A 35 -4.91 -1.98 -24.56
CA ASN A 35 -5.36 -1.85 -23.16
C ASN A 35 -6.79 -2.38 -22.97
N VAL A 36 -7.23 -2.51 -21.72
CA VAL A 36 -8.55 -3.04 -21.34
C VAL A 36 -9.68 -2.17 -21.89
N LEU A 37 -9.62 -0.84 -21.71
CA LEU A 37 -10.65 0.08 -22.20
C LEU A 37 -10.87 -0.07 -23.71
N THR A 38 -9.81 0.00 -24.52
CA THR A 38 -9.89 -0.10 -25.98
C THR A 38 -10.43 -1.46 -26.42
N LYS A 39 -10.00 -2.55 -25.76
CA LYS A 39 -10.51 -3.91 -26.06
C LYS A 39 -11.99 -4.06 -25.71
N LEU A 40 -12.41 -3.51 -24.57
CA LEU A 40 -13.81 -3.52 -24.14
C LEU A 40 -14.69 -2.68 -25.06
N GLN A 41 -14.26 -1.47 -25.45
CA GLN A 41 -14.98 -0.61 -26.41
C GLN A 41 -15.16 -1.32 -27.76
N SER A 42 -14.10 -1.93 -28.29
CA SER A 42 -14.16 -2.72 -29.54
C SER A 42 -15.10 -3.93 -29.43
N SER A 43 -15.11 -4.61 -28.27
CA SER A 43 -15.97 -5.79 -28.07
C SER A 43 -17.44 -5.44 -27.86
N LEU A 44 -17.73 -4.30 -27.23
CA LEU A 44 -19.09 -3.86 -26.91
C LEU A 44 -19.71 -3.00 -28.03
N LYS A 45 -18.89 -2.52 -28.97
CA LYS A 45 -19.31 -1.63 -30.08
C LYS A 45 -20.06 -0.39 -29.60
N ASN A 46 -19.81 0.04 -28.36
CA ASN A 46 -20.43 1.21 -27.74
C ASN A 46 -19.33 2.09 -27.13
N PRO A 47 -19.27 3.39 -27.43
CA PRO A 47 -18.36 4.29 -26.74
C PRO A 47 -18.82 4.47 -25.28
N PHE A 48 -17.94 4.13 -24.34
CA PHE A 48 -18.12 4.42 -22.92
C PHE A 48 -16.86 5.04 -22.34
N ILE A 49 -17.02 5.77 -21.23
CA ILE A 49 -15.95 6.58 -20.65
C ILE A 49 -15.04 5.73 -19.77
N GLY A 50 -13.73 5.83 -19.94
CA GLY A 50 -12.77 5.27 -18.98
C GLY A 50 -12.46 6.25 -17.86
N ILE A 51 -12.64 5.87 -16.61
CA ILE A 51 -12.39 6.71 -15.44
C ILE A 51 -11.24 6.09 -14.63
N GLY A 52 -10.19 6.88 -14.40
CA GLY A 52 -9.09 6.45 -13.53
C GLY A 52 -9.51 6.46 -12.06
N CYS A 53 -8.86 5.64 -11.25
CA CYS A 53 -9.10 5.57 -9.81
C CYS A 53 -8.50 6.80 -9.11
N GLY A 54 -9.37 7.68 -8.58
CA GLY A 54 -8.95 8.85 -7.81
C GLY A 54 -8.06 8.51 -6.61
N ALA A 55 -8.31 7.35 -5.97
CA ALA A 55 -7.46 6.87 -4.88
C ALA A 55 -6.01 6.64 -5.33
N HIS A 56 -5.80 6.05 -6.51
CA HIS A 56 -4.45 5.86 -7.06
C HIS A 56 -3.78 7.20 -7.44
N VAL A 57 -4.53 8.19 -7.90
CA VAL A 57 -3.98 9.53 -8.18
C VAL A 57 -3.46 10.18 -6.89
N ILE A 58 -4.25 10.16 -5.82
CA ILE A 58 -3.86 10.68 -4.51
C ILE A 58 -2.66 9.89 -3.96
N HIS A 59 -2.69 8.56 -4.05
CA HIS A 59 -1.57 7.71 -3.63
C HIS A 59 -0.26 8.08 -4.32
N ASN A 60 -0.28 8.17 -5.65
CA ASN A 60 0.93 8.47 -6.42
C ASN A 60 1.45 9.88 -6.13
N ALA A 61 0.55 10.86 -5.91
CA ALA A 61 0.95 12.20 -5.53
C ALA A 61 1.63 12.23 -4.15
N LEU A 62 1.04 11.57 -3.15
CA LEU A 62 1.62 11.45 -1.81
C LEU A 62 2.94 10.68 -1.83
N LYS A 63 3.00 9.57 -2.56
CA LYS A 63 4.22 8.78 -2.72
C LYS A 63 5.33 9.61 -3.37
N SER A 64 5.02 10.36 -4.44
CA SER A 64 5.99 11.25 -5.11
C SER A 64 6.53 12.33 -4.18
N ALA A 65 5.71 12.84 -3.26
CA ALA A 65 6.14 13.79 -2.23
C ALA A 65 6.99 13.11 -1.16
N ALA A 66 6.57 11.94 -0.67
CA ALA A 66 7.27 11.18 0.36
C ALA A 66 8.63 10.64 -0.12
N ASP A 67 8.78 10.35 -1.42
CA ASP A 67 10.06 9.98 -2.05
C ASP A 67 11.11 11.11 -2.02
N ARG A 68 10.73 12.33 -1.58
CA ARG A 68 11.65 13.43 -1.33
C ARG A 68 12.22 13.45 0.09
N LEU A 69 11.72 12.61 0.99
CA LEU A 69 12.29 12.47 2.33
C LEU A 69 13.71 11.90 2.22
N SER A 70 14.59 12.28 3.14
CA SER A 70 15.97 11.78 3.19
C SER A 70 16.08 10.33 3.69
N PHE A 71 14.96 9.66 3.92
CA PHE A 71 14.87 8.32 4.47
C PHE A 71 13.67 7.56 3.89
N ASP A 72 13.77 6.23 3.80
CA ASP A 72 12.70 5.39 3.25
C ASP A 72 11.80 4.83 4.37
N TYR A 73 10.77 5.59 4.71
CA TYR A 73 9.76 5.22 5.71
C TYR A 73 9.06 3.87 5.44
N VAL A 74 9.03 3.38 4.20
CA VAL A 74 8.44 2.07 3.86
C VAL A 74 9.36 0.97 4.34
N ILE A 75 10.67 1.09 4.08
CA ILE A 75 11.67 0.12 4.53
C ILE A 75 11.66 0.03 6.06
N TYR A 76 11.58 1.15 6.77
CA TYR A 76 11.45 1.11 8.24
C TYR A 76 10.25 0.29 8.71
N CYS A 77 9.08 0.46 8.09
CA CYS A 77 7.89 -0.32 8.44
C CYS A 77 8.07 -1.81 8.12
N GLU A 78 8.67 -2.13 6.96
CA GLU A 78 8.93 -3.52 6.54
C GLU A 78 9.95 -4.19 7.46
N ASP A 79 11.06 -3.54 7.79
CA ASP A 79 12.13 -4.09 8.64
C ASP A 79 11.66 -4.33 10.07
N ILE A 80 10.93 -3.39 10.66
CA ILE A 80 10.37 -3.56 12.01
C ILE A 80 9.33 -4.70 12.02
N PHE A 81 8.50 -4.79 10.98
CA PHE A 81 7.55 -5.89 10.88
C PHE A 81 8.25 -7.25 10.72
N LEU A 82 9.27 -7.34 9.85
CA LEU A 82 10.10 -8.55 9.69
C LEU A 82 10.88 -8.90 10.97
N PHE A 83 11.27 -7.92 11.78
CA PHE A 83 11.81 -8.18 13.10
C PHE A 83 10.73 -8.80 14.01
N TYR A 84 9.53 -8.24 14.00
CA TYR A 84 8.42 -8.62 14.89
C TYR A 84 7.81 -9.99 14.56
N ILE A 85 7.85 -10.50 13.32
CA ILE A 85 7.28 -11.82 13.01
C ILE A 85 7.98 -12.98 13.73
N TYR A 86 9.20 -12.77 14.24
CA TYR A 86 9.91 -13.78 15.03
C TYR A 86 9.44 -13.73 16.48
N THR A 87 8.74 -14.78 16.92
CA THR A 87 8.10 -14.84 18.25
C THR A 87 9.06 -14.51 19.39
N ILE A 88 10.30 -15.03 19.37
CA ILE A 88 11.30 -14.75 20.42
C ILE A 88 11.58 -13.24 20.54
N ARG A 89 11.65 -12.54 19.41
CA ARG A 89 11.91 -11.10 19.35
C ARG A 89 10.68 -10.29 19.78
N ALA A 90 9.50 -10.74 19.35
CA ALA A 90 8.23 -10.12 19.76
C ALA A 90 7.99 -10.24 21.27
N GLU A 91 8.25 -11.40 21.88
CA GLU A 91 8.12 -11.57 23.34
C GLU A 91 9.13 -10.70 24.09
N ALA A 92 10.40 -10.67 23.67
CA ALA A 92 11.41 -9.82 24.30
C ALA A 92 11.06 -8.31 24.20
N LEU A 93 10.46 -7.87 23.09
CA LEU A 93 9.98 -6.49 22.93
C LEU A 93 8.88 -6.12 23.94
N LYS A 94 8.03 -7.08 24.37
CA LYS A 94 6.96 -6.81 25.34
C LYS A 94 7.48 -6.42 26.72
N GLU A 95 8.72 -6.79 27.07
CA GLU A 95 9.33 -6.39 28.35
C GLU A 95 9.59 -4.87 28.42
N PHE A 96 9.70 -4.21 27.26
CA PHE A 96 9.91 -2.76 27.15
C PHE A 96 8.61 -1.97 27.13
N TRP A 97 7.49 -2.67 27.33
CA TRP A 97 6.16 -2.10 27.38
C TRP A 97 5.85 -1.62 28.80
N ALA A 98 6.29 -0.41 29.15
CA ALA A 98 6.27 0.09 30.53
C ALA A 98 5.36 1.30 30.77
N GLU A 99 4.73 1.86 29.74
CA GLU A 99 3.86 3.03 29.93
C GLU A 99 2.41 2.63 30.27
N PRO A 100 1.79 3.23 31.30
CA PRO A 100 0.40 2.96 31.69
C PRO A 100 -0.64 3.27 30.60
N GLU A 101 -0.26 4.06 29.58
CA GLU A 101 -1.17 4.69 28.62
C GLU A 101 -1.18 4.00 27.25
N THR A 102 -0.32 3.00 27.03
CA THR A 102 -0.29 2.24 25.79
C THR A 102 -0.65 0.79 26.09
N GLU A 103 -1.71 0.25 25.48
CA GLU A 103 -1.99 -1.19 25.51
C GLU A 103 -1.19 -1.89 24.42
N TYR A 104 -0.61 -3.07 24.73
CA TYR A 104 0.14 -3.85 23.75
C TYR A 104 -0.63 -4.01 22.45
N GLN A 105 0.05 -3.66 21.36
CA GLN A 105 -0.55 -3.55 20.06
C GLN A 105 0.29 -4.34 19.06
N GLN A 106 -0.30 -5.37 18.43
CA GLN A 106 0.41 -6.19 17.45
C GLN A 106 0.95 -5.34 16.28
N MET A 107 2.20 -5.54 15.86
CA MET A 107 2.71 -4.84 14.68
C MET A 107 1.89 -5.19 13.44
N LEU A 108 1.64 -4.19 12.60
CA LEU A 108 0.92 -4.37 11.34
C LEU A 108 1.91 -4.49 10.19
N GLY A 109 1.68 -5.48 9.33
CA GLY A 109 2.46 -5.68 8.12
C GLY A 109 1.96 -4.79 6.99
N TYR A 110 2.89 -4.39 6.13
CA TYR A 110 2.62 -3.65 4.91
C TYR A 110 2.98 -4.49 3.68
N SER A 111 2.21 -4.32 2.60
CA SER A 111 2.62 -4.79 1.27
C SER A 111 2.33 -3.72 0.22
N LYS A 112 3.21 -3.65 -0.80
CA LYS A 112 3.08 -2.68 -1.91
C LYS A 112 1.75 -2.80 -2.66
N THR A 113 1.17 -3.99 -2.72
CA THR A 113 -0.13 -4.26 -3.37
C THR A 113 -1.33 -3.83 -2.53
N ARG A 114 -1.16 -3.58 -1.24
CA ARG A 114 -2.20 -3.11 -0.31
C ARG A 114 -1.78 -1.79 0.31
N TRP A 115 -1.54 -0.79 -0.56
CA TRP A 115 -0.94 0.47 -0.19
C TRP A 115 -1.70 1.25 0.92
N LEU A 116 -3.00 1.03 1.07
CA LEU A 116 -3.81 1.58 2.16
C LEU A 116 -3.40 1.07 3.56
N ALA A 117 -2.71 -0.06 3.65
CA ALA A 117 -2.21 -0.60 4.92
C ALA A 117 -0.96 0.12 5.43
N LEU A 118 -0.32 0.98 4.62
CA LEU A 118 0.91 1.68 5.01
C LEU A 118 0.69 2.66 6.16
N MET A 119 -0.39 3.45 6.08
CA MET A 119 -0.73 4.43 7.10
C MET A 119 -0.92 3.77 8.48
N PRO A 120 -1.79 2.75 8.65
CA PRO A 120 -1.95 2.12 9.95
C PRO A 120 -0.68 1.39 10.42
N ALA A 121 0.14 0.84 9.52
CA ALA A 121 1.43 0.26 9.87
C ALA A 121 2.42 1.31 10.39
N LEU A 122 2.52 2.46 9.72
CA LEU A 122 3.37 3.57 10.15
C LEU A 122 2.88 4.16 11.48
N GLU A 123 1.58 4.37 11.65
CA GLU A 123 1.02 4.83 12.93
C GLU A 123 1.34 3.86 14.07
N ARG A 124 1.33 2.54 13.80
CA ARG A 124 1.71 1.52 14.78
C ARG A 124 3.19 1.62 15.17
N VAL A 125 4.07 1.77 14.18
CA VAL A 125 5.52 2.00 14.41
C VAL A 125 5.73 3.26 15.27
N LEU A 126 5.06 4.37 14.93
CA LEU A 126 5.19 5.64 15.65
C LEU A 126 4.69 5.54 17.09
N LYS A 127 3.56 4.88 17.33
CA LYS A 127 3.04 4.62 18.69
C LYS A 127 3.98 3.74 19.51
N MET A 128 4.67 2.81 18.87
CA MET A 128 5.62 1.89 19.51
C MET A 128 7.06 2.41 19.51
N TYR A 129 7.29 3.66 19.09
CA TYR A 129 8.64 4.19 18.90
C TYR A 129 9.50 4.07 20.16
N GLN A 130 8.96 4.44 21.33
CA GLN A 130 9.73 4.42 22.57
C GLN A 130 10.09 2.98 23.04
N PRO A 131 9.15 2.02 23.10
CA PRO A 131 9.48 0.62 23.37
C PRO A 131 10.47 0.01 22.37
N LEU A 132 10.27 0.27 21.06
CA LEU A 132 11.18 -0.20 20.01
C LEU A 132 12.60 0.34 20.22
N LYS A 133 12.72 1.65 20.45
CA LYS A 133 14.01 2.30 20.70
C LYS A 133 14.71 1.70 21.92
N ASN A 134 14.01 1.54 23.04
CA ASN A 134 14.60 0.99 24.27
C ASN A 134 15.07 -0.45 24.07
N TYR A 135 14.27 -1.28 23.38
CA TYR A 135 14.64 -2.65 23.04
C TYR A 135 15.89 -2.70 22.14
N PHE A 136 15.93 -1.91 21.07
CA PHE A 136 17.08 -1.94 20.16
C PHE A 136 18.36 -1.42 20.82
N LEU A 137 18.26 -0.46 21.74
CA LEU A 137 19.38 0.00 22.55
C LEU A 137 19.87 -1.04 23.57
N SER A 138 19.04 -2.00 23.98
CA SER A 138 19.41 -3.03 24.96
C SER A 138 20.12 -4.25 24.34
N ILE A 139 20.13 -4.39 23.01
CA ILE A 139 20.75 -5.54 22.33
C ILE A 139 22.19 -5.23 21.87
N GLU A 140 23.07 -6.21 22.03
CA GLU A 140 24.52 -6.07 21.78
C GLU A 140 24.87 -5.74 20.31
N LYS A 141 24.05 -6.20 19.35
CA LYS A 141 24.17 -5.89 17.91
C LYS A 141 22.95 -5.10 17.42
N CYS A 142 22.76 -3.91 17.97
CA CYS A 142 21.72 -2.99 17.49
C CYS A 142 21.90 -2.71 15.98
N PRO A 143 20.86 -2.90 15.14
CA PRO A 143 20.91 -2.46 13.76
C PRO A 143 21.11 -0.94 13.70
N LEU A 144 22.22 -0.49 13.12
CA LEU A 144 22.54 0.94 12.96
C LEU A 144 21.47 1.73 12.20
N LEU A 145 20.65 1.05 11.40
CA LEU A 145 19.55 1.67 10.66
C LEU A 145 18.44 2.19 11.58
N LEU A 146 18.39 1.77 12.85
CA LEU A 146 17.31 2.07 13.81
C LEU A 146 17.73 3.03 14.93
N LEU A 147 18.97 3.55 14.89
CA LEU A 147 19.53 4.56 15.80
C LEU A 147 19.49 5.95 15.15
#